data_AF-A0A852Y7T8-F1
#
_entry.id   AF-A0A852Y7T8-F1
#
_cell.length_a   1.000
_cell.length_b   1.000
_cell.length_c   1.000
_cell.angle_alpha   90.00
_cell.angle_beta   90.00
_cell.angle_gamma   90.00
#
_symmetry.space_group_name_H-M   'P 1'
#
loop_
_entity.id
_entity.type
_entity.pdbx_description
1 polymer ?
#
loop_
_entity_poly.entity_id
_entity_poly.type
_entity_poly.pdbx_seq_one_letter_code
_entity_poly.pdbx_strand_id
1 'polypeptide(L)'
;MTSLDQRTESGRPAGQGRAPIGQSPAVAGQAVQSQAAPSAGRAVEPAVAAGAGAGDMCRLSVVGPTSRVELAVPSHIPIVELLPTIVGHLDPMLATRGLDHGGWVLQRLGHPPLDEDRGTAAAGLLDGDVLYLRPRTAVLAQAQYDDLVDGVQLVLDARDDSWNPVWTRRAALAAATLACLVSIAVAGTTGTAAPIVAGALALVLLAAGALIGRLWDDVIGSLLIGTGVVGAALAGATTPAALFPGGGATPLAAATAGAAATGIAAGAAAYARGGVRPRLLATTGAAIIVVLGLTVPLVLRLGLPQGAAIVVLLALAVARALPVLAAWIGGLSVDPVPLSSKEFQTGLDAVPADEVERKATVAHQTATALWAAWAVVLCAAISVLALDPGWASTALVVAGSVGVLLQARELHAAVQRGAVIVAAAVPLVVLALAHASRLDTVWQIVIAAALVIVAANACVAALLLPRGRLAPTWGRAGDVLHWVCAIAIPALVLAVVGLYDWIADLV
;
A
#
# COMPACT_ATOMS: atom_id res chain seq x y z
N MET A 1 -30.27 25.55 53.42
CA MET A 1 -30.22 26.89 54.02
C MET A 1 -28.88 27.48 53.56
N THR A 2 -28.76 28.47 52.67
CA THR A 2 -29.69 29.53 52.24
C THR A 2 -29.17 30.13 50.90
N SER A 3 -30.11 30.44 49.99
CA SER A 3 -30.18 31.39 48.84
C SER A 3 -28.97 31.64 47.90
N LEU A 4 -29.05 31.45 46.57
CA LEU A 4 -29.85 32.14 45.52
C LEU A 4 -29.46 33.62 45.27
N ASP A 5 -28.94 33.89 44.07
CA ASP A 5 -29.24 35.06 43.20
C ASP A 5 -28.57 34.83 41.83
N GLN A 6 -29.30 34.36 40.80
CA GLN A 6 -29.99 35.16 39.76
C GLN A 6 -29.18 36.31 39.16
N ARG A 7 -28.72 36.12 37.91
CA ARG A 7 -28.72 37.20 36.90
C ARG A 7 -29.23 36.69 35.56
N THR A 8 -30.05 37.56 34.99
CA THR A 8 -31.03 37.45 33.93
C THR A 8 -30.48 37.58 32.51
N GLU A 9 -31.27 37.05 31.58
CA GLU A 9 -31.23 37.16 30.13
C GLU A 9 -31.29 38.61 29.60
N SER A 10 -30.65 38.85 28.46
CA SER A 10 -31.08 39.75 27.37
C SER A 10 -30.18 39.43 26.16
N GLY A 11 -30.59 39.35 24.89
CA GLY A 11 -31.87 39.49 24.22
C GLY A 11 -31.55 39.31 22.73
N ARG A 12 -32.23 38.36 22.06
CA ARG A 12 -32.34 38.35 20.60
C ARG A 12 -33.22 39.52 20.15
N PRO A 13 -33.06 39.97 18.90
CA PRO A 13 -34.24 40.17 18.08
C PRO A 13 -34.16 39.34 16.80
N ALA A 14 -35.32 38.76 16.47
CA ALA A 14 -35.61 38.08 15.22
C ALA A 14 -36.49 38.98 14.34
N GLY A 15 -36.41 38.76 13.03
CA GLY A 15 -37.38 39.20 12.01
C GLY A 15 -37.06 40.56 11.40
N GLN A 16 -37.27 40.83 10.12
CA GLN A 16 -37.87 40.11 9.00
C GLN A 16 -37.72 41.06 7.79
N GLY A 17 -37.47 40.57 6.57
CA GLY A 17 -37.41 41.47 5.41
C GLY A 17 -37.11 40.77 4.10
N ARG A 18 -38.17 40.29 3.46
CA ARG A 18 -38.21 39.60 2.16
C ARG A 18 -38.44 40.65 1.06
N ALA A 19 -37.60 40.71 0.03
CA ALA A 19 -38.01 40.98 -1.37
C ALA A 19 -36.84 40.84 -2.36
N PRO A 20 -37.04 40.21 -3.54
CA PRO A 20 -36.03 40.04 -4.60
C PRO A 20 -36.15 41.14 -5.66
N ILE A 21 -35.08 41.45 -6.42
CA ILE A 21 -35.10 42.06 -7.77
C ILE A 21 -33.67 42.15 -8.35
N GLY A 22 -33.53 41.81 -9.65
CA GLY A 22 -32.53 42.32 -10.61
C GLY A 22 -31.16 41.65 -10.58
N GLN A 23 -30.82 40.65 -11.41
CA GLN A 23 -30.61 40.70 -12.87
C GLN A 23 -29.80 41.93 -13.36
N SER A 24 -28.50 41.74 -13.58
CA SER A 24 -27.68 42.37 -14.63
C SER A 24 -26.26 41.73 -14.65
N PRO A 25 -25.43 41.89 -15.70
CA PRO A 25 -25.39 40.98 -16.83
C PRO A 25 -24.07 40.20 -16.95
N ALA A 26 -24.09 39.22 -17.85
CA ALA A 26 -22.98 38.40 -18.29
C ALA A 26 -21.75 39.23 -18.70
N VAL A 27 -20.62 38.99 -18.05
CA VAL A 27 -19.29 39.34 -18.57
C VAL A 27 -18.74 38.11 -19.26
N ALA A 28 -18.63 38.21 -20.58
CA ALA A 28 -18.00 37.25 -21.46
C ALA A 28 -16.49 37.15 -21.12
N GLY A 29 -16.11 36.09 -20.41
CA GLY A 29 -14.72 35.65 -20.31
C GLY A 29 -14.40 34.74 -21.49
N GLN A 30 -13.58 35.24 -22.40
CA GLN A 30 -13.08 34.52 -23.58
C GLN A 30 -12.48 33.16 -23.20
N ALA A 31 -13.00 32.11 -23.82
CA ALA A 31 -12.37 30.81 -23.88
C ALA A 31 -11.08 30.92 -24.72
N VAL A 32 -9.93 30.87 -24.06
CA VAL A 32 -8.66 30.59 -24.74
C VAL A 32 -8.65 29.10 -25.06
N GLN A 33 -8.93 28.78 -26.32
CA GLN A 33 -8.70 27.46 -26.90
C GLN A 33 -7.19 27.17 -26.89
N SER A 34 -6.73 26.42 -25.89
CA SER A 34 -5.42 25.77 -25.97
C SER A 34 -5.60 24.47 -26.75
N GLN A 35 -5.26 24.51 -28.05
CA GLN A 35 -5.17 23.31 -28.88
C GLN A 35 -4.14 22.35 -28.28
N ALA A 36 -4.62 21.20 -27.82
CA ALA A 36 -3.80 20.06 -27.45
C ALA A 36 -3.34 19.33 -28.71
N ALA A 37 -2.03 19.27 -28.92
CA ALA A 37 -1.38 18.38 -29.89
C ALA A 37 -1.06 17.03 -29.24
N PRO A 38 -1.03 15.92 -30.00
CA PRO A 38 -1.24 14.57 -29.46
C PRO A 38 0.02 13.99 -28.80
N SER A 39 -0.21 13.26 -27.71
CA SER A 39 0.77 12.42 -27.03
C SER A 39 1.16 11.23 -27.91
N ALA A 40 2.35 11.30 -28.53
CA ALA A 40 2.99 10.16 -29.18
C ALA A 40 3.73 9.30 -28.14
N GLY A 41 3.52 7.99 -28.23
CA GLY A 41 3.92 7.00 -27.24
C GLY A 41 5.43 6.90 -27.02
N ARG A 42 5.78 6.64 -25.75
CA ARG A 42 7.13 6.29 -25.29
C ARG A 42 7.46 4.88 -25.79
N ALA A 43 8.13 4.79 -26.93
CA ALA A 43 8.78 3.57 -27.37
C ALA A 43 10.08 3.36 -26.55
N VAL A 44 10.20 2.19 -25.94
CA VAL A 44 11.42 1.68 -25.32
C VAL A 44 12.18 0.92 -26.40
N GLU A 45 13.39 1.36 -26.74
CA GLU A 45 14.36 0.61 -27.55
C GLU A 45 15.80 1.05 -27.20
N PRO A 46 16.82 0.23 -27.52
CA PRO A 46 17.66 -0.43 -26.54
C PRO A 46 18.98 0.32 -26.26
N ALA A 47 19.66 -0.08 -25.18
CA ALA A 47 21.01 0.33 -24.87
C ALA A 47 21.96 0.00 -26.04
N VAL A 48 22.35 1.03 -26.79
CA VAL A 48 23.47 0.97 -27.72
C VAL A 48 24.68 1.56 -27.03
N ALA A 49 25.63 0.71 -26.66
CA ALA A 49 27.00 1.13 -26.44
C ALA A 49 27.55 1.64 -27.79
N ALA A 50 27.72 2.96 -27.93
CA ALA A 50 28.37 3.59 -29.06
C ALA A 50 29.57 4.43 -28.57
N GLY A 51 30.70 4.25 -29.23
CA GLY A 51 32.03 4.63 -28.76
C GLY A 51 32.27 6.11 -28.53
N ALA A 52 33.31 6.37 -27.72
CA ALA A 52 33.91 7.68 -27.53
C ALA A 52 34.20 8.35 -28.88
N GLY A 53 33.38 9.33 -29.24
CA GLY A 53 33.52 10.17 -30.41
C GLY A 53 33.46 11.64 -29.99
N ALA A 54 34.40 12.43 -30.50
CA ALA A 54 34.65 13.83 -30.15
C ALA A 54 33.57 14.84 -30.59
N GLY A 55 32.28 14.52 -30.46
CA GLY A 55 31.18 15.35 -30.97
C GLY A 55 29.88 15.29 -30.19
N ASP A 56 29.87 14.70 -29.00
CA ASP A 56 28.66 14.62 -28.18
C ASP A 56 28.43 16.00 -27.51
N MET A 57 27.28 16.60 -27.79
CA MET A 57 26.94 17.98 -27.40
C MET A 57 25.80 17.94 -26.40
N CYS A 58 25.87 18.77 -25.35
CA CYS A 58 24.84 18.92 -24.35
C CYS A 58 24.19 20.31 -24.45
N ARG A 59 22.86 20.38 -24.58
CA ARG A 59 22.10 21.64 -24.53
C ARG A 59 21.85 22.04 -23.09
N LEU A 60 22.43 23.16 -22.67
CA LEU A 60 22.28 23.72 -21.33
C LEU A 60 21.56 25.06 -21.38
N SER A 61 20.72 25.32 -20.39
CA SER A 61 20.07 26.61 -20.18
C SER A 61 20.71 27.32 -19.00
N VAL A 62 21.48 28.38 -19.23
CA VAL A 62 22.20 29.10 -18.18
C VAL A 62 21.46 30.40 -17.86
N VAL A 63 21.10 30.57 -16.59
CA VAL A 63 20.45 31.76 -16.03
C VAL A 63 21.52 32.61 -15.35
N GLY A 64 21.82 33.76 -15.94
CA GLY A 64 22.64 34.81 -15.35
C GLY A 64 21.82 35.78 -14.48
N PRO A 65 22.47 36.79 -13.89
CA PRO A 65 21.81 37.76 -13.00
C PRO A 65 20.72 38.60 -13.68
N THR A 66 20.89 38.87 -14.97
CA THR A 66 20.04 39.78 -15.76
C THR A 66 19.51 39.17 -17.05
N SER A 67 20.05 38.02 -17.47
CA SER A 67 19.76 37.38 -18.76
C SER A 67 19.80 35.86 -18.64
N ARG A 68 19.18 35.17 -19.60
CA ARG A 68 19.21 33.71 -19.73
C ARG A 68 19.65 33.36 -21.14
N VAL A 69 20.52 32.36 -21.28
CA VAL A 69 21.02 31.90 -22.58
C VAL A 69 20.92 30.38 -22.66
N GLU A 70 20.65 29.87 -23.86
CA GLU A 70 20.71 28.43 -24.15
C GLU A 70 21.88 28.14 -25.06
N LEU A 71 22.76 27.23 -24.65
CA LEU A 71 24.02 26.95 -25.31
C LEU A 71 24.17 25.45 -25.49
N ALA A 72 24.61 25.03 -26.67
CA ALA A 72 25.09 23.67 -26.88
C ALA A 72 26.59 23.63 -26.59
N VAL A 73 27.00 22.85 -25.59
CA VAL A 73 28.40 22.74 -25.17
C VAL A 73 28.92 21.30 -25.33
N PRO A 74 30.19 21.09 -25.72
CA PRO A 74 30.76 19.75 -25.84
C PRO A 74 30.78 19.01 -24.51
N SER A 75 30.43 17.72 -24.52
CA SER A 75 30.17 16.96 -23.29
C SER A 75 31.43 16.57 -22.49
N HIS A 76 32.59 16.58 -23.14
CA HIS A 76 33.87 16.12 -22.61
C HIS A 76 34.80 17.26 -22.17
N ILE A 77 34.48 18.52 -22.51
CA ILE A 77 35.31 19.67 -22.17
C ILE A 77 35.03 20.10 -20.73
N PRO A 78 36.06 20.30 -19.88
CA PRO A 78 35.89 20.76 -18.50
C PRO A 78 35.06 22.05 -18.41
N ILE A 79 34.20 22.12 -17.39
CA ILE A 79 33.31 23.28 -17.17
C ILE A 79 34.12 24.58 -17.04
N VAL A 80 35.31 24.55 -16.42
CA VAL A 80 36.20 25.71 -16.27
C VAL A 80 36.60 26.35 -17.60
N GLU A 81 36.77 25.54 -18.65
CA GLU A 81 37.16 26.02 -19.99
C GLU A 81 35.96 26.62 -20.74
N LEU A 82 34.75 26.13 -20.45
CA LEU A 82 33.50 26.62 -21.04
C LEU A 82 33.01 27.91 -20.37
N LEU A 83 33.36 28.12 -19.10
CA LEU A 83 32.83 29.18 -18.24
C LEU A 83 33.06 30.60 -18.78
N PRO A 84 34.25 30.99 -19.29
CA PRO A 84 34.46 32.31 -19.89
C PRO A 84 33.55 32.57 -21.09
N THR A 85 33.34 31.54 -21.92
CA THR A 85 32.48 31.61 -23.10
C THR A 85 31.02 31.76 -22.69
N ILE A 86 30.55 30.99 -21.70
CA ILE A 86 29.19 31.07 -21.16
C ILE A 86 28.93 32.46 -20.54
N VAL A 87 29.86 32.97 -19.73
CA VAL A 87 29.77 34.30 -19.12
C VAL A 87 29.71 35.40 -20.18
N GLY A 88 30.54 35.32 -21.22
CA GLY A 88 30.55 36.27 -22.32
C GLY A 88 29.24 36.31 -23.13
N HIS A 89 28.58 35.17 -23.28
CA HIS A 89 27.26 35.09 -23.95
C HIS A 89 26.12 35.65 -23.10
N LEU A 90 26.26 35.67 -21.76
CA LEU A 90 25.25 36.21 -20.86
C LEU A 90 25.31 37.74 -20.77
N ASP A 91 26.49 38.28 -20.49
CA ASP A 91 26.80 39.72 -20.49
C ASP A 91 28.33 39.90 -20.46
N PRO A 92 28.93 40.58 -21.45
CA PRO A 92 30.38 40.83 -21.50
C PRO A 92 30.96 41.50 -20.26
N MET A 93 30.15 42.24 -19.50
CA MET A 93 30.57 42.92 -18.26
C MET A 93 30.63 41.99 -17.03
N LEU A 94 30.04 40.79 -17.10
CA LEU A 94 30.08 39.82 -16.01
C LEU A 94 31.50 39.30 -15.76
N ALA A 95 32.34 39.20 -16.79
CA ALA A 95 33.74 38.77 -16.65
C ALA A 95 34.53 39.72 -15.73
N THR A 96 34.33 41.04 -15.88
CA THR A 96 34.97 42.05 -15.04
C THR A 96 34.39 42.08 -13.63
N ARG A 97 33.06 42.01 -13.48
CA ARG A 97 32.39 41.92 -12.16
C ARG A 97 32.79 40.67 -11.38
N GLY A 98 33.19 39.61 -12.08
CA GLY A 98 33.70 38.36 -11.52
C GLY A 98 34.90 38.54 -10.57
N LEU A 99 35.72 39.56 -10.81
CA LEU A 99 36.92 39.82 -10.03
C LEU A 99 36.61 40.23 -8.58
N ASP A 100 35.47 40.90 -8.36
CA ASP A 100 35.08 41.41 -7.04
C ASP A 100 34.66 40.28 -6.08
N HIS A 101 34.34 39.09 -6.61
CA HIS A 101 33.75 37.99 -5.86
C HIS A 101 34.38 36.62 -6.16
N GLY A 102 35.65 36.61 -6.58
CA GLY A 102 36.44 35.39 -6.75
C GLY A 102 36.00 34.49 -7.92
N GLY A 103 35.32 35.06 -8.91
CA GLY A 103 34.84 34.36 -10.11
C GLY A 103 33.38 33.91 -10.03
N TRP A 104 32.94 33.26 -11.11
CA TRP A 104 31.59 32.73 -11.24
C TRP A 104 31.63 31.20 -11.16
N VAL A 105 30.60 30.63 -10.57
CA VAL A 105 30.37 29.18 -10.53
C VAL A 105 29.02 28.85 -11.16
N LEU A 106 28.95 27.69 -11.78
CA LEU A 106 27.70 27.14 -12.30
C LEU A 106 27.11 26.17 -11.28
N GLN A 107 25.84 26.35 -10.96
CA GLN A 107 25.16 25.60 -9.92
C GLN A 107 23.75 25.24 -10.37
N ARG A 108 23.30 24.00 -10.14
CA ARG A 108 21.88 23.66 -10.25
C ARG A 108 21.14 24.18 -9.02
N LEU A 109 19.87 24.56 -9.17
CA LEU A 109 19.08 25.05 -8.03
C LEU A 109 19.05 23.99 -6.90
N GLY A 110 19.48 24.37 -5.70
CA GLY A 110 19.48 23.49 -4.52
C GLY A 110 20.62 22.45 -4.44
N HIS A 111 21.53 22.40 -5.41
CA HIS A 111 22.69 21.48 -5.42
C HIS A 111 24.00 22.23 -5.18
N PRO A 112 25.11 21.59 -4.77
CA PRO A 112 26.42 22.26 -4.73
C PRO A 112 26.85 22.81 -6.10
N PRO A 113 27.78 23.78 -6.14
CA PRO A 113 28.46 24.18 -7.38
C PRO A 113 29.00 22.97 -8.12
N LEU A 114 28.91 22.99 -9.45
CA LEU A 114 29.48 21.95 -10.29
C LEU A 114 31.00 21.92 -10.15
N ASP A 115 31.57 20.72 -10.19
CA ASP A 115 33.02 20.50 -10.21
C ASP A 115 33.59 21.05 -11.53
N GLU A 116 34.35 22.14 -11.44
CA GLU A 116 34.85 22.92 -12.58
C GLU A 116 35.81 22.09 -13.46
N ASP A 117 36.46 21.07 -12.88
CA ASP A 117 37.42 20.19 -13.56
C ASP A 117 36.75 19.06 -14.37
N ARG A 118 35.43 18.86 -14.23
CA ARG A 118 34.69 17.83 -14.95
C ARG A 118 34.03 18.37 -16.21
N GLY A 119 33.97 17.54 -17.26
CA GLY A 119 33.13 17.81 -18.42
C GLY A 119 31.65 17.63 -18.11
N THR A 120 30.76 18.18 -18.94
CA THR A 120 29.33 18.23 -18.63
C THR A 120 28.69 16.84 -18.50
N ALA A 121 29.13 15.85 -19.28
CA ALA A 121 28.70 14.45 -19.11
C ALA A 121 29.21 13.82 -17.81
N ALA A 122 30.47 14.09 -17.42
CA ALA A 122 31.06 13.58 -16.18
C ALA A 122 30.48 14.27 -14.92
N ALA A 123 29.96 15.48 -15.08
CA ALA A 123 29.17 16.20 -14.08
C ALA A 123 27.69 15.77 -14.07
N GLY A 124 27.29 14.81 -14.92
CA GLY A 124 25.94 14.25 -14.98
C GLY A 124 24.89 15.22 -15.53
N LEU A 125 25.29 16.21 -16.35
CA LEU A 125 24.39 17.14 -17.01
C LEU A 125 23.71 16.49 -18.21
N LEU A 126 22.40 16.73 -18.34
CA LEU A 126 21.56 16.23 -19.41
C LEU A 126 21.04 17.39 -20.28
N ASP A 127 20.62 17.07 -21.50
CA ASP A 127 20.00 18.04 -22.39
C ASP A 127 18.76 18.68 -21.76
N GLY A 128 18.75 20.01 -21.69
CA GLY A 128 17.69 20.82 -21.11
C GLY A 128 17.92 21.21 -19.65
N ASP A 129 19.03 20.80 -19.04
CA ASP A 129 19.35 21.18 -17.65
C ASP A 129 19.49 22.70 -17.50
N VAL A 130 18.90 23.23 -16.42
CA VAL A 130 18.95 24.66 -16.07
C VAL A 130 20.02 24.90 -15.01
N LEU A 131 20.99 25.75 -15.33
CA LEU A 131 22.10 26.14 -14.47
C LEU A 131 21.99 27.62 -14.10
N TYR A 132 22.36 27.96 -12.88
CA TYR A 132 22.42 29.34 -12.39
C TYR A 132 23.88 29.76 -12.30
N LEU A 133 24.21 30.87 -12.95
CA LEU A 133 25.52 31.51 -12.83
C LEU A 133 25.52 32.35 -11.57
N ARG A 134 26.40 32.03 -10.61
CA ARG A 134 26.44 32.68 -9.29
C ARG A 134 27.84 33.14 -8.93
N PRO A 135 27.98 34.24 -8.17
CA PRO A 135 29.26 34.61 -7.58
C PRO A 135 29.80 33.47 -6.70
N ARG A 136 31.11 33.19 -6.75
CA ARG A 136 31.74 32.13 -5.94
C ARG A 136 31.57 32.35 -4.43
N THR A 137 31.42 33.61 -4.00
CA THR A 137 31.11 33.98 -2.62
C THR A 137 29.61 33.94 -2.27
N ALA A 138 28.72 33.76 -3.25
CA ALA A 138 27.26 33.76 -3.09
C ALA A 138 26.61 32.50 -3.70
N VAL A 139 27.29 31.37 -3.53
CA VAL A 139 26.81 30.01 -3.79
C VAL A 139 25.47 29.81 -3.09
N LEU A 140 24.49 29.25 -3.80
CA LEU A 140 23.21 28.91 -3.19
C LEU A 140 23.43 27.82 -2.13
N ALA A 141 22.83 27.98 -0.95
CA ALA A 141 22.78 26.90 0.02
C ALA A 141 22.11 25.68 -0.62
N GLN A 142 22.58 24.49 -0.26
CA GLN A 142 21.92 23.26 -0.66
C GLN A 142 20.50 23.26 -0.12
N ALA A 143 19.56 22.61 -0.82
CA ALA A 143 18.24 22.38 -0.27
C ALA A 143 18.42 21.55 1.01
N GLN A 144 18.02 22.14 2.14
CA GLN A 144 18.13 21.55 3.46
C GLN A 144 16.74 21.53 4.09
N TYR A 145 16.47 20.47 4.86
CA TYR A 145 15.25 20.39 5.65
C TYR A 145 15.54 20.84 7.08
N ASP A 146 14.66 21.70 7.60
CA ASP A 146 14.69 22.13 9.00
C ASP A 146 14.16 21.03 9.94
N ASP A 147 13.28 20.15 9.44
CA ASP A 147 12.77 18.97 10.14
C ASP A 147 12.92 17.72 9.26
N LEU A 148 13.60 16.71 9.79
CA LEU A 148 13.75 15.40 9.16
C LEU A 148 12.41 14.72 8.89
N VAL A 149 11.43 14.89 9.78
CA VAL A 149 10.09 14.30 9.62
C VAL A 149 9.40 14.92 8.41
N ASP A 150 9.44 16.24 8.27
CA ASP A 150 8.84 16.94 7.12
C ASP A 150 9.53 16.56 5.81
N GLY A 151 10.88 16.47 5.81
CA GLY A 151 11.64 16.02 4.64
C GLY A 151 11.29 14.57 4.23
N VAL A 152 11.15 13.67 5.21
CA VAL A 152 10.73 12.28 4.96
C VAL A 152 9.29 12.23 4.45
N GLN A 153 8.36 12.99 5.03
CA GLN A 153 6.96 13.04 4.57
C GLN A 153 6.87 13.54 3.13
N LEU A 154 7.58 14.61 2.77
CA LEU A 154 7.60 15.11 1.40
C LEU A 154 8.09 14.06 0.40
N VAL A 155 9.14 13.32 0.76
CA VAL A 155 9.66 12.21 -0.08
C VAL A 155 8.65 11.07 -0.19
N LEU A 156 7.93 10.74 0.88
CA LEU A 156 6.90 9.69 0.87
C LEU A 156 5.64 10.12 0.09
N ASP A 157 5.21 11.37 0.21
CA ASP A 157 4.05 11.94 -0.47
C ASP A 157 4.28 12.08 -1.98
N ALA A 158 5.53 12.33 -2.40
CA ALA A 158 5.92 12.35 -3.81
C ALA A 158 5.88 10.97 -4.49
N ARG A 159 5.66 9.88 -3.74
CA ARG A 159 5.61 8.52 -4.33
C ARG A 159 4.25 8.17 -4.90
N ASP A 160 4.28 7.54 -6.07
CA ASP A 160 3.10 6.98 -6.75
C ASP A 160 2.56 5.68 -6.14
N ASP A 161 3.16 5.17 -5.07
CA ASP A 161 2.80 3.88 -4.44
C ASP A 161 1.80 4.00 -3.29
N SER A 162 1.26 5.19 -3.07
CA SER A 162 0.22 5.45 -2.05
C SER A 162 -1.10 4.75 -2.37
N TRP A 163 -1.80 4.32 -1.32
CA TRP A 163 -3.12 3.71 -1.43
C TRP A 163 -4.16 4.75 -1.84
N ASN A 164 -4.69 4.60 -3.05
CA ASN A 164 -5.63 5.54 -3.64
C ASN A 164 -7.05 4.93 -3.80
N PRO A 165 -8.05 5.71 -4.23
CA PRO A 165 -9.41 5.21 -4.44
C PRO A 165 -9.52 4.05 -5.44
N VAL A 166 -8.60 3.97 -6.42
CA VAL A 166 -8.54 2.86 -7.39
C VAL A 166 -8.16 1.56 -6.68
N TRP A 167 -7.16 1.59 -5.79
CA TRP A 167 -6.80 0.43 -4.97
C TRP A 167 -7.93 0.02 -4.03
N THR A 168 -8.65 0.99 -3.46
CA THR A 168 -9.85 0.72 -2.64
C THR A 168 -10.92 -0.02 -3.43
N ARG A 169 -11.22 0.44 -4.65
CA ARG A 169 -12.16 -0.25 -5.56
C ARG A 169 -11.68 -1.67 -5.87
N ARG A 170 -10.40 -1.84 -6.24
CA ARG A 170 -9.83 -3.16 -6.58
C ARG A 170 -9.85 -4.12 -5.40
N ALA A 171 -9.57 -3.66 -4.19
CA ALA A 171 -9.62 -4.47 -2.99
C ALA A 171 -11.05 -4.92 -2.66
N ALA A 172 -12.03 -4.03 -2.80
CA ALA A 172 -13.44 -4.36 -2.60
C ALA A 172 -13.94 -5.38 -3.65
N LEU A 173 -13.56 -5.21 -4.92
CA LEU A 173 -13.85 -6.20 -5.97
C LEU A 173 -13.14 -7.54 -5.71
N ALA A 174 -11.88 -7.53 -5.27
CA ALA A 174 -11.17 -8.75 -4.91
C ALA A 174 -11.85 -9.49 -3.74
N ALA A 175 -12.34 -8.74 -2.73
CA ALA A 175 -13.13 -9.30 -1.63
C ALA A 175 -14.46 -9.88 -2.12
N ALA A 176 -15.14 -9.23 -3.07
CA ALA A 176 -16.36 -9.75 -3.69
C ALA A 176 -16.09 -11.06 -4.45
N THR A 177 -15.05 -11.09 -5.30
CA THR A 177 -14.63 -12.30 -6.02
C THR A 177 -14.32 -13.43 -5.04
N LEU A 178 -13.55 -13.13 -3.98
CA LEU A 178 -13.17 -14.11 -2.98
C LEU A 178 -14.41 -14.68 -2.28
N ALA A 179 -15.33 -13.84 -1.83
CA ALA A 179 -16.57 -14.27 -1.19
C ALA A 179 -17.43 -15.15 -2.12
N CYS A 180 -17.56 -14.80 -3.41
CA CYS A 180 -18.22 -15.64 -4.40
C CYS A 180 -17.53 -17.01 -4.57
N LEU A 181 -16.20 -17.04 -4.70
CA LEU A 181 -15.46 -18.29 -4.86
C LEU A 181 -15.56 -19.18 -3.62
N VAL A 182 -15.51 -18.62 -2.42
CA VAL A 182 -15.72 -19.38 -1.18
C VAL A 182 -17.15 -19.88 -1.10
N SER A 183 -18.15 -19.07 -1.47
CA SER A 183 -19.55 -19.51 -1.54
C SER A 183 -19.73 -20.71 -2.48
N ILE A 184 -19.07 -20.68 -3.64
CA ILE A 184 -19.09 -21.77 -4.61
C ILE A 184 -18.40 -23.01 -4.05
N ALA A 185 -17.23 -22.86 -3.44
CA ALA A 185 -16.52 -23.96 -2.81
C ALA A 185 -17.32 -24.62 -1.68
N VAL A 186 -17.98 -23.83 -0.83
CA VAL A 186 -18.89 -24.31 0.22
C VAL A 186 -20.08 -25.05 -0.39
N ALA A 187 -20.69 -24.52 -1.45
CA ALA A 187 -21.76 -25.23 -2.18
C ALA A 187 -21.30 -26.59 -2.73
N GLY A 188 -20.02 -26.73 -3.10
CA GLY A 188 -19.43 -28.01 -3.50
C GLY A 188 -19.35 -29.06 -2.37
N THR A 189 -19.42 -28.64 -1.11
CA THR A 189 -19.32 -29.54 0.05
C THR A 189 -20.66 -30.12 0.50
N THR A 190 -21.78 -29.78 -0.15
CA THR A 190 -23.13 -30.24 0.23
C THR A 190 -23.47 -31.67 -0.18
N GLY A 191 -22.46 -32.51 -0.42
CA GLY A 191 -22.63 -33.92 -0.78
C GLY A 191 -23.48 -34.09 -2.04
N THR A 192 -24.53 -34.91 -1.97
CA THR A 192 -25.44 -35.18 -3.10
C THR A 192 -26.20 -33.94 -3.57
N ALA A 193 -26.35 -32.92 -2.72
CA ALA A 193 -26.99 -31.66 -3.11
C ALA A 193 -26.06 -30.70 -3.86
N ALA A 194 -24.75 -30.96 -3.92
CA ALA A 194 -23.74 -30.05 -4.49
C ALA A 194 -24.06 -29.57 -5.92
N PRO A 195 -24.53 -30.43 -6.85
CA PRO A 195 -24.88 -29.97 -8.20
C PRO A 195 -26.01 -28.95 -8.21
N ILE A 196 -27.02 -29.17 -7.35
CA ILE A 196 -28.21 -28.31 -7.27
C ILE A 196 -27.83 -26.98 -6.64
N VAL A 197 -27.11 -27.00 -5.51
CA VAL A 197 -26.73 -25.78 -4.78
C VAL A 197 -25.73 -24.95 -5.59
N ALA A 198 -24.67 -25.56 -6.12
CA ALA A 198 -23.69 -24.87 -6.96
C ALA A 198 -24.32 -24.38 -8.28
N GLY A 199 -25.22 -25.15 -8.88
CA GLY A 199 -25.94 -24.78 -10.10
C GLY A 199 -26.90 -23.61 -9.89
N ALA A 200 -27.68 -23.63 -8.81
CA ALA A 200 -28.55 -22.51 -8.43
C ALA A 200 -27.74 -21.23 -8.18
N LEU A 201 -26.63 -21.35 -7.43
CA LEU A 201 -25.73 -20.24 -7.19
C LEU A 201 -25.12 -19.68 -8.49
N ALA A 202 -24.69 -20.55 -9.40
CA ALA A 202 -24.17 -20.17 -10.70
C ALA A 202 -25.20 -19.38 -11.52
N LEU A 203 -26.45 -19.86 -11.57
CA LEU A 203 -27.54 -19.16 -12.27
C LEU A 203 -27.79 -17.77 -11.67
N VAL A 204 -27.81 -17.65 -10.35
CA VAL A 204 -27.98 -16.36 -9.67
C VAL A 204 -26.83 -15.40 -10.01
N LEU A 205 -25.57 -15.86 -9.95
CA LEU A 205 -24.40 -15.03 -10.26
C LEU A 205 -24.35 -14.62 -11.74
N LEU A 206 -24.68 -15.53 -12.66
CA LEU A 206 -24.74 -15.24 -14.10
C LEU A 206 -25.85 -14.23 -14.41
N ALA A 207 -27.05 -14.41 -13.85
CA ALA A 207 -28.17 -13.49 -14.05
C ALA A 207 -27.88 -12.11 -13.45
N ALA A 208 -27.34 -12.06 -12.22
CA ALA A 208 -26.93 -10.83 -11.57
C ALA A 208 -25.81 -10.12 -12.35
N GLY A 209 -24.82 -10.87 -12.83
CA GLY A 209 -23.72 -10.33 -13.62
C GLY A 209 -24.15 -9.76 -14.96
N ALA A 210 -25.06 -10.45 -15.68
CA ALA A 210 -25.65 -9.94 -16.92
C ALA A 210 -26.47 -8.66 -16.68
N LEU A 211 -27.22 -8.59 -15.58
CA LEU A 211 -28.02 -7.42 -15.24
C LEU A 211 -27.15 -6.23 -14.81
N ILE A 212 -26.22 -6.45 -13.87
CA ILE A 212 -25.35 -5.41 -13.31
C ILE A 212 -24.35 -4.91 -14.36
N GLY A 213 -23.77 -5.81 -15.16
CA GLY A 213 -22.86 -5.44 -16.24
C GLY A 213 -23.50 -4.56 -17.29
N ARG A 214 -24.80 -4.79 -17.56
CA ARG A 214 -25.56 -3.99 -18.52
C ARG A 214 -26.09 -2.68 -17.93
N LEU A 215 -26.51 -2.67 -16.67
CA LEU A 215 -27.24 -1.53 -16.08
C LEU A 215 -26.34 -0.59 -15.27
N TRP A 216 -25.30 -1.09 -14.60
CA TRP A 216 -24.57 -0.32 -13.59
C TRP A 216 -23.06 -0.29 -13.78
N ASP A 217 -22.37 -1.44 -13.82
CA ASP A 217 -20.91 -1.50 -13.83
C ASP A 217 -20.42 -2.80 -14.50
N ASP A 218 -19.71 -2.66 -15.63
CA ASP A 218 -19.21 -3.76 -16.46
C ASP A 218 -18.16 -4.63 -15.73
N VAL A 219 -17.34 -4.04 -14.85
CA VAL A 219 -16.32 -4.78 -14.10
C VAL A 219 -16.98 -5.67 -13.04
N ILE A 220 -18.02 -5.17 -12.37
CA ILE A 220 -18.81 -6.00 -11.43
C ILE A 220 -19.58 -7.08 -12.20
N GLY A 221 -20.16 -6.73 -13.35
CA GLY A 221 -20.85 -7.69 -14.20
C GLY A 221 -19.97 -8.85 -14.65
N SER A 222 -18.79 -8.55 -15.20
CA SER A 222 -17.80 -9.55 -15.63
C SER A 222 -17.28 -10.41 -14.49
N LEU A 223 -17.05 -9.84 -13.30
CA LEU A 223 -16.68 -10.59 -12.09
C LEU A 223 -17.75 -11.62 -11.71
N LEU A 224 -19.02 -11.19 -11.65
CA LEU A 224 -20.14 -12.06 -11.28
C LEU A 224 -20.37 -13.15 -12.34
N ILE A 225 -20.24 -12.81 -13.63
CA ILE A 225 -20.30 -13.80 -14.72
C ILE A 225 -19.15 -14.80 -14.58
N GLY A 226 -17.91 -14.34 -14.39
CA GLY A 226 -16.74 -15.21 -14.28
C GLY A 226 -16.84 -16.17 -13.10
N THR A 227 -17.25 -15.69 -11.93
CA THR A 227 -17.49 -16.55 -10.76
C THR A 227 -18.71 -17.46 -10.96
N GLY A 228 -19.78 -17.01 -11.61
CA GLY A 228 -20.91 -17.85 -12.00
C GLY A 228 -20.52 -19.02 -12.92
N VAL A 229 -19.62 -18.80 -13.89
CA VAL A 229 -19.07 -19.87 -14.74
C VAL A 229 -18.32 -20.91 -13.91
N VAL A 230 -17.53 -20.48 -12.92
CA VAL A 230 -16.85 -21.40 -11.99
C VAL A 230 -17.87 -22.23 -11.19
N GLY A 231 -18.95 -21.61 -10.72
CA GLY A 231 -20.06 -22.31 -10.07
C GLY A 231 -20.73 -23.35 -10.97
N ALA A 232 -20.99 -23.01 -12.24
CA ALA A 232 -21.57 -23.93 -13.21
C ALA A 232 -20.65 -25.12 -13.52
N ALA A 233 -19.34 -24.86 -13.62
CA ALA A 233 -18.33 -25.91 -13.78
C ALA A 233 -18.30 -26.85 -12.56
N LEU A 234 -18.37 -26.32 -11.34
CA LEU A 234 -18.43 -27.11 -10.12
C LEU A 234 -19.72 -27.94 -10.03
N ALA A 235 -20.86 -27.38 -10.43
CA ALA A 235 -22.13 -28.09 -10.48
C ALA A 235 -22.07 -29.29 -11.44
N GLY A 236 -21.54 -29.09 -12.65
CA GLY A 236 -21.30 -30.16 -13.62
C GLY A 236 -20.33 -31.22 -13.10
N ALA A 237 -19.23 -30.80 -12.48
CA ALA A 237 -18.21 -31.69 -11.92
C ALA A 237 -18.73 -32.57 -10.76
N THR A 238 -19.67 -32.06 -9.96
CA THR A 238 -20.25 -32.79 -8.83
C THR A 238 -21.44 -33.67 -9.23
N THR A 239 -21.99 -33.51 -10.44
CA THR A 239 -23.18 -34.23 -10.91
C THR A 239 -23.01 -35.76 -10.94
N PRO A 240 -21.90 -36.32 -11.45
CA PRO A 240 -21.70 -37.77 -11.45
C PRO A 240 -21.65 -38.38 -10.04
N ALA A 241 -20.99 -37.69 -9.10
CA ALA A 241 -20.88 -38.13 -7.70
C ALA A 241 -22.23 -38.12 -6.97
N ALA A 242 -23.13 -37.20 -7.34
CA ALA A 242 -24.48 -37.13 -6.79
C ALA A 242 -25.43 -38.20 -7.36
N LEU A 243 -25.29 -38.54 -8.66
CA LEU A 243 -26.15 -39.52 -9.33
C LEU A 243 -25.73 -40.97 -9.10
N PHE A 244 -24.44 -41.22 -8.84
CA PHE A 244 -23.89 -42.56 -8.64
C PHE A 244 -23.07 -42.66 -7.33
N PRO A 245 -23.72 -42.67 -6.15
CA PRO A 245 -23.02 -42.80 -4.87
C PRO A 245 -22.23 -44.11 -4.82
N GLY A 246 -20.89 -44.02 -4.72
CA GLY A 246 -19.99 -45.19 -4.66
C GLY A 246 -19.36 -45.62 -5.99
N GLY A 247 -19.72 -44.99 -7.11
CA GLY A 247 -18.95 -45.09 -8.35
C GLY A 247 -17.68 -44.26 -8.17
N GLY A 248 -16.52 -44.91 -8.04
CA GLY A 248 -15.22 -44.25 -7.88
C GLY A 248 -14.90 -43.30 -9.02
N ALA A 249 -15.45 -42.10 -9.00
CA ALA A 249 -15.02 -40.98 -9.79
C ALA A 249 -13.74 -40.48 -9.13
N THR A 250 -12.59 -40.78 -9.74
CA THR A 250 -11.31 -40.21 -9.36
C THR A 250 -11.47 -38.70 -9.29
N PRO A 251 -11.50 -38.11 -8.09
CA PRO A 251 -12.06 -36.81 -7.86
C PRO A 251 -11.09 -35.80 -8.43
N LEU A 252 -11.42 -35.17 -9.55
CA LEU A 252 -10.98 -33.81 -9.87
C LEU A 252 -9.46 -33.56 -9.83
N ALA A 253 -8.65 -34.62 -9.82
CA ALA A 253 -7.19 -34.62 -9.73
C ALA A 253 -6.56 -34.10 -11.03
N ALA A 254 -7.34 -33.96 -12.10
CA ALA A 254 -6.94 -33.33 -13.35
C ALA A 254 -7.31 -31.84 -13.44
N ALA A 255 -8.33 -31.37 -12.70
CA ALA A 255 -8.73 -29.95 -12.71
C ALA A 255 -7.89 -29.10 -11.73
N THR A 256 -7.40 -29.72 -10.65
CA THR A 256 -6.41 -29.12 -9.74
C THR A 256 -5.02 -28.99 -10.38
N ALA A 257 -4.67 -29.87 -11.34
CA ALA A 257 -3.43 -29.76 -12.12
C ALA A 257 -3.42 -28.53 -13.06
N GLY A 258 -4.60 -28.11 -13.57
CA GLY A 258 -4.75 -26.90 -14.39
C GLY A 258 -4.66 -25.59 -13.59
N ALA A 259 -5.15 -25.58 -12.34
CA ALA A 259 -5.07 -24.42 -11.43
C ALA A 259 -3.65 -24.24 -10.84
N ALA A 260 -2.92 -25.33 -10.62
CA ALA A 260 -1.50 -25.31 -10.26
C ALA A 260 -0.64 -24.74 -11.41
N ALA A 261 -0.96 -25.07 -12.67
CA ALA A 261 -0.25 -24.56 -13.84
C ALA A 261 -0.46 -23.05 -14.08
N THR A 262 -1.64 -22.50 -13.75
CA THR A 262 -1.92 -21.06 -13.85
C THR A 262 -1.35 -20.26 -12.68
N GLY A 263 -1.28 -20.83 -11.47
CA GLY A 263 -0.60 -20.23 -10.31
C GLY A 263 0.93 -20.15 -10.47
N ILE A 264 1.55 -21.16 -11.10
CA ILE A 264 2.98 -21.17 -11.43
C ILE A 264 3.32 -20.16 -12.54
N ALA A 265 2.43 -20.00 -13.54
CA ALA A 265 2.59 -18.99 -14.60
C ALA A 265 2.43 -17.54 -14.08
N ALA A 266 1.52 -17.31 -13.12
CA ALA A 266 1.37 -16.01 -12.45
C ALA A 266 2.53 -15.68 -11.49
N GLY A 267 3.10 -16.70 -10.83
CA GLY A 267 4.32 -16.59 -10.02
C GLY A 267 5.58 -16.29 -10.85
N ALA A 268 5.69 -16.86 -12.07
CA ALA A 268 6.77 -16.57 -13.01
C ALA A 268 6.70 -15.15 -13.59
N ALA A 269 5.49 -14.60 -13.79
CA ALA A 269 5.29 -13.21 -14.19
C ALA A 269 5.62 -12.18 -13.08
N ALA A 270 5.55 -12.58 -11.81
CA ALA A 270 5.99 -11.77 -10.67
C ALA A 270 7.52 -11.82 -10.46
N TYR A 271 8.18 -12.89 -10.93
CA TYR A 271 9.63 -13.05 -10.92
C TYR A 271 10.35 -12.22 -12.01
N ALA A 272 9.62 -11.79 -13.05
CA ALA A 272 10.16 -11.10 -14.22
C ALA A 272 10.26 -9.56 -14.12
N ARG A 273 9.93 -8.93 -12.98
CA ARG A 273 10.16 -7.48 -12.79
C ARG A 273 11.40 -7.25 -11.93
N GLY A 274 12.52 -7.14 -12.63
CA GLY A 274 13.86 -6.89 -12.11
C GLY A 274 14.00 -5.54 -11.39
N GLY A 275 14.88 -5.55 -10.39
CA GLY A 275 15.28 -4.41 -9.57
C GLY A 275 15.69 -4.90 -8.19
N VAL A 276 16.99 -5.08 -7.95
CA VAL A 276 17.56 -5.78 -6.78
C VAL A 276 17.92 -4.79 -5.66
N ARG A 277 17.63 -5.24 -4.42
CA ARG A 277 17.98 -4.73 -3.06
C ARG A 277 17.02 -3.67 -2.50
N PRO A 278 16.34 -3.93 -1.36
CA PRO A 278 16.82 -4.60 -0.13
C PRO A 278 15.97 -5.81 0.32
N ARG A 279 15.96 -6.89 -0.45
CA ARG A 279 15.20 -8.13 -0.11
C ARG A 279 15.90 -9.06 0.91
N LEU A 280 17.21 -8.87 1.17
CA LEU A 280 17.98 -9.73 2.08
C LEU A 280 17.79 -9.41 3.57
N LEU A 281 17.38 -8.20 3.94
CA LEU A 281 17.07 -7.87 5.34
C LEU A 281 15.69 -8.41 5.76
N ALA A 282 14.76 -8.51 4.81
CA ALA A 282 13.42 -9.05 5.02
C ALA A 282 13.40 -10.56 5.21
N THR A 283 14.24 -11.29 4.48
CA THR A 283 14.40 -12.74 4.64
C THR A 283 15.00 -13.08 6.00
N THR A 284 15.91 -12.25 6.53
CA THR A 284 16.49 -12.45 7.87
C THR A 284 15.48 -12.12 8.99
N GLY A 285 14.68 -11.06 8.84
CA GLY A 285 13.59 -10.74 9.77
C GLY A 285 12.47 -11.78 9.80
N ALA A 286 12.01 -12.26 8.62
CA ALA A 286 11.08 -13.38 8.53
C ALA A 286 11.67 -14.66 9.13
N ALA A 287 12.95 -14.95 8.87
CA ALA A 287 13.62 -16.11 9.43
C ALA A 287 13.67 -16.07 10.97
N ILE A 288 13.92 -14.91 11.59
CA ILE A 288 13.92 -14.78 13.06
C ILE A 288 12.52 -15.03 13.65
N ILE A 289 11.46 -14.51 13.04
CA ILE A 289 10.08 -14.71 13.51
C ILE A 289 9.63 -16.16 13.29
N VAL A 290 9.98 -16.77 12.14
CA VAL A 290 9.71 -18.18 11.85
C VAL A 290 10.50 -19.10 12.79
N VAL A 291 11.77 -18.78 13.07
CA VAL A 291 12.61 -19.55 14.00
C VAL A 291 12.07 -19.43 15.43
N LEU A 292 11.74 -18.23 15.93
CA LEU A 292 11.12 -18.05 17.26
C LEU A 292 9.76 -18.76 17.36
N GLY A 293 8.95 -18.65 16.31
CA GLY A 293 7.63 -19.27 16.25
C GLY A 293 7.62 -20.80 16.14
N LEU A 294 8.67 -21.39 15.57
CA LEU A 294 8.87 -22.85 15.49
C LEU A 294 9.69 -23.43 16.64
N THR A 295 10.59 -22.67 17.25
CA THR A 295 11.44 -23.16 18.37
C THR A 295 10.71 -23.20 19.71
N VAL A 296 9.89 -22.19 20.03
CA VAL A 296 9.14 -22.15 21.31
C VAL A 296 8.22 -23.37 21.47
N PRO A 297 7.42 -23.79 20.47
CA PRO A 297 6.55 -24.96 20.61
C PRO A 297 7.32 -26.28 20.65
N LEU A 298 8.44 -26.37 19.92
CA LEU A 298 9.29 -27.55 19.86
C LEU A 298 10.05 -27.77 21.18
N VAL A 299 10.49 -26.69 21.84
CA VAL A 299 11.15 -26.72 23.15
C VAL A 299 10.14 -27.03 24.27
N LEU A 300 8.90 -26.54 24.16
CA LEU A 300 7.85 -26.74 25.16
C LEU A 300 6.99 -28.00 24.93
N ARG A 301 7.29 -28.82 23.90
CA ARG A 301 6.48 -29.98 23.47
C ARG A 301 4.99 -29.65 23.24
N LEU A 302 4.72 -28.42 22.78
CA LEU A 302 3.38 -27.95 22.46
C LEU A 302 2.94 -28.52 21.11
N GLY A 303 1.63 -28.75 20.95
CA GLY A 303 1.06 -29.07 19.65
C GLY A 303 1.16 -27.90 18.66
N LEU A 304 0.97 -28.21 17.38
CA LEU A 304 0.99 -27.22 16.30
C LEU A 304 0.04 -26.02 16.52
N PRO A 305 -1.23 -26.18 16.98
CA PRO A 305 -2.12 -25.02 17.17
C PRO A 305 -1.69 -24.12 18.33
N GLN A 306 -1.19 -24.68 19.43
CA GLN A 306 -0.67 -23.90 20.56
C GLN A 306 0.53 -23.05 20.12
N GLY A 307 1.43 -23.64 19.34
CA GLY A 307 2.56 -22.91 18.80
C GLY A 307 2.15 -21.78 17.88
N ALA A 308 1.23 -22.04 16.96
CA ALA A 308 0.68 -21.03 16.05
C ALA A 308 0.01 -19.86 16.82
N ALA A 309 -0.72 -20.13 17.90
CA ALA A 309 -1.30 -19.08 18.75
C ALA A 309 -0.24 -18.15 19.36
N ILE A 310 0.87 -18.72 19.84
CA ILE A 310 2.00 -17.94 20.37
C ILE A 310 2.64 -17.10 19.25
N VAL A 311 2.83 -17.66 18.06
CA VAL A 311 3.36 -16.91 16.90
C VAL A 311 2.48 -15.73 16.56
N VAL A 312 1.15 -15.90 16.55
CA VAL A 312 0.20 -14.81 16.30
C VAL A 312 0.37 -13.69 17.32
N LEU A 313 0.43 -14.02 18.61
CA LEU A 313 0.61 -13.03 19.68
C LEU A 313 1.92 -12.25 19.52
N LEU A 314 3.03 -12.96 19.30
CA LEU A 314 4.36 -12.36 19.12
C LEU A 314 4.43 -11.51 17.85
N ALA A 315 3.89 -12.01 16.73
CA ALA A 315 3.85 -11.27 15.48
C ALA A 315 3.07 -9.96 15.65
N LEU A 316 1.90 -9.99 16.29
CA LEU A 316 1.10 -8.79 16.54
C LEU A 316 1.82 -7.79 17.46
N ALA A 317 2.55 -8.28 18.47
CA ALA A 317 3.39 -7.42 19.32
C ALA A 317 4.54 -6.76 18.52
N VAL A 318 5.21 -7.54 17.66
CA VAL A 318 6.31 -7.05 16.81
C VAL A 318 5.84 -6.08 15.74
N ALA A 319 4.57 -6.16 15.29
CA ALA A 319 4.01 -5.27 14.27
C ALA A 319 4.22 -3.78 14.61
N ARG A 320 4.12 -3.40 15.90
CA ARG A 320 4.35 -2.04 16.41
C ARG A 320 5.79 -1.56 16.25
N ALA A 321 6.76 -2.48 16.25
CA ALA A 321 8.17 -2.17 16.12
C ALA A 321 8.62 -2.09 14.65
N LEU A 322 7.86 -2.61 13.68
CA LEU A 322 8.28 -2.67 12.28
C LEU A 322 8.60 -1.28 11.67
N PRO A 323 7.81 -0.21 11.89
CA PRO A 323 8.15 1.11 11.36
C PRO A 323 9.42 1.68 11.97
N VAL A 324 9.63 1.49 13.28
CA VAL A 324 10.80 1.98 14.00
C VAL A 324 12.06 1.24 13.54
N LEU A 325 11.99 -0.09 13.41
CA LEU A 325 13.08 -0.90 12.89
C LEU A 325 13.44 -0.51 11.46
N ALA A 326 12.43 -0.24 10.62
CA ALA A 326 12.66 0.21 9.26
C ALA A 326 13.33 1.59 9.19
N ALA A 327 12.89 2.54 10.01
CA ALA A 327 13.50 3.85 10.13
C ALA A 327 14.97 3.75 10.61
N TRP A 328 15.21 2.95 11.65
CA TRP A 328 16.54 2.73 12.20
C TRP A 328 17.50 2.07 11.20
N ILE A 329 17.06 1.03 10.48
CA ILE A 329 17.82 0.39 9.40
C ILE A 329 18.07 1.38 8.24
N GLY A 330 17.12 2.27 7.98
CA GLY A 330 17.25 3.35 6.99
C GLY A 330 18.22 4.46 7.40
N GLY A 331 18.73 4.45 8.64
CA GLY A 331 19.59 5.51 9.17
C GLY A 331 18.82 6.80 9.48
N LEU A 332 17.49 6.71 9.64
CA LEU A 332 16.65 7.77 10.18
C LEU A 332 16.69 7.64 11.71
N SER A 333 17.63 8.36 12.34
CA SER A 333 17.65 8.50 13.80
C SER A 333 16.60 9.53 14.20
N VAL A 334 15.76 9.19 15.17
CA VAL A 334 14.92 10.18 15.84
C VAL A 334 15.83 10.90 16.83
N ASP A 335 16.08 12.18 16.60
CA ASP A 335 16.86 12.97 17.55
C ASP A 335 16.14 13.02 18.90
N PRO A 336 16.86 12.86 20.02
CA PRO A 336 16.25 12.86 21.33
C PRO A 336 15.58 14.22 21.58
N VAL A 337 14.36 14.20 22.11
CA VAL A 337 13.63 15.42 22.46
C VAL A 337 14.47 16.20 23.48
N PRO A 338 14.90 17.44 23.17
CA PRO A 338 15.77 18.21 24.05
C PRO A 338 15.05 18.51 25.37
N LEU A 339 15.71 18.23 26.50
CA LEU A 339 15.15 18.39 27.84
C LEU A 339 15.56 19.73 28.48
N SER A 340 16.47 20.47 27.84
CA SER A 340 16.90 21.80 28.28
C SER A 340 16.94 22.82 27.13
N SER A 341 16.85 24.11 27.47
CA SER A 341 16.95 25.21 26.52
C SER A 341 18.33 25.32 25.86
N LYS A 342 19.39 24.80 26.49
CA LYS A 342 20.74 24.70 25.91
C LYS A 342 20.85 23.56 24.89
N GLU A 343 20.22 22.43 25.17
CA GLU A 343 20.13 21.31 24.21
C GLU A 343 19.29 21.68 22.98
N PHE A 344 18.26 22.52 23.12
CA PHE A 344 17.49 23.02 21.97
C PHE A 344 18.32 23.88 21.00
N GLN A 345 19.40 24.51 21.49
CA GLN A 345 20.33 25.28 20.65
C GLN A 345 21.46 24.41 20.05
N THR A 346 21.51 23.13 20.39
CA THR A 346 22.53 22.18 19.94
C THR A 346 21.90 21.19 18.97
N GLY A 347 22.42 21.03 17.74
CA GLY A 347 21.86 20.10 16.75
C GLY A 347 20.81 20.67 15.79
N LEU A 348 20.79 21.99 15.57
CA LEU A 348 19.98 22.66 14.54
C LEU A 348 20.63 22.58 13.13
N ASP A 349 21.53 21.62 12.91
CA ASP A 349 22.22 21.47 11.64
C ASP A 349 21.23 20.89 10.61
N ALA A 350 20.88 21.72 9.62
CA ALA A 350 19.91 21.34 8.61
C ALA A 350 20.45 20.19 7.74
N VAL A 351 19.61 19.18 7.48
CA VAL A 351 20.07 17.93 6.85
C VAL A 351 19.96 18.05 5.33
N PRO A 352 21.00 17.67 4.56
CA PRO A 352 20.97 17.71 3.09
C PRO A 352 19.81 16.91 2.51
N ALA A 353 19.08 17.49 1.55
CA ALA A 353 17.87 16.88 1.00
C ALA A 353 18.11 15.53 0.30
N ASP A 354 19.26 15.37 -0.38
CA ASP A 354 19.67 14.12 -1.04
C ASP A 354 19.92 12.99 -0.03
N GLU A 355 20.47 13.33 1.14
CA GLU A 355 20.67 12.38 2.21
C GLU A 355 19.33 11.91 2.82
N VAL A 356 18.40 12.84 3.05
CA VAL A 356 17.05 12.53 3.55
C VAL A 356 16.30 11.64 2.56
N GLU A 357 16.32 11.96 1.26
CA GLU A 357 15.67 11.17 0.21
C GLU A 357 16.21 9.73 0.16
N ARG A 358 17.53 9.57 0.22
CA ARG A 358 18.18 8.25 0.23
C ARG A 358 17.79 7.46 1.48
N LYS A 359 17.88 8.05 2.66
CA LYS A 359 17.53 7.41 3.95
C LYS A 359 16.05 7.02 4.00
N ALA A 360 15.16 7.94 3.61
CA ALA A 360 13.71 7.70 3.52
C ALA A 360 13.37 6.56 2.54
N THR A 361 14.07 6.50 1.40
CA THR A 361 13.89 5.43 0.42
C THR A 361 14.29 4.07 0.98
N VAL A 362 15.46 3.97 1.63
CA VAL A 362 15.91 2.72 2.27
C VAL A 362 14.96 2.32 3.40
N ALA A 363 14.51 3.26 4.22
CA ALA A 363 13.55 3.01 5.30
C ALA A 363 12.23 2.45 4.75
N HIS A 364 11.65 3.08 3.72
CA HIS A 364 10.40 2.64 3.10
C HIS A 364 10.50 1.25 2.46
N GLN A 365 11.59 0.98 1.76
CA GLN A 365 11.82 -0.34 1.16
C GLN A 365 11.98 -1.41 2.24
N THR A 366 12.69 -1.09 3.33
CA THR A 366 12.83 -1.97 4.49
C THR A 366 11.47 -2.21 5.17
N ALA A 367 10.67 -1.17 5.39
CA ALA A 367 9.32 -1.28 5.95
C ALA A 367 8.43 -2.17 5.08
N THR A 368 8.45 -1.98 3.77
CA THR A 368 7.68 -2.78 2.81
C THR A 368 8.03 -4.26 2.91
N ALA A 369 9.32 -4.56 3.02
CA ALA A 369 9.80 -5.91 3.07
C ALA A 369 9.53 -6.58 4.44
N LEU A 370 9.64 -5.82 5.54
CA LEU A 370 9.26 -6.26 6.88
C LEU A 370 7.76 -6.56 6.98
N TRP A 371 6.90 -5.69 6.46
CA TRP A 371 5.44 -5.93 6.44
C TRP A 371 5.06 -7.13 5.58
N ALA A 372 5.73 -7.33 4.43
CA ALA A 372 5.49 -8.52 3.60
C ALA A 372 5.91 -9.82 4.33
N ALA A 373 7.09 -9.82 4.96
CA ALA A 373 7.57 -10.94 5.77
C ALA A 373 6.61 -11.25 6.93
N TRP A 374 6.23 -10.22 7.69
CA TRP A 374 5.27 -10.33 8.78
C TRP A 374 3.92 -10.89 8.33
N ALA A 375 3.41 -10.39 7.20
CA ALA A 375 2.14 -10.83 6.62
C ALA A 375 2.16 -12.33 6.27
N VAL A 376 3.25 -12.83 5.68
CA VAL A 376 3.40 -14.26 5.36
C VAL A 376 3.40 -15.13 6.60
N VAL A 377 4.19 -14.75 7.62
CA VAL A 377 4.26 -15.51 8.89
C VAL A 377 2.88 -15.53 9.57
N LEU A 378 2.25 -14.37 9.68
CA LEU A 378 0.96 -14.25 10.34
C LEU A 378 -0.12 -15.04 9.59
N CYS A 379 -0.14 -14.95 8.26
CA CYS A 379 -1.05 -15.73 7.42
C CYS A 379 -0.89 -17.23 7.67
N ALA A 380 0.35 -17.72 7.72
CA ALA A 380 0.62 -19.14 7.97
C ALA A 380 0.16 -19.56 9.37
N ALA A 381 0.50 -18.79 10.41
CA ALA A 381 0.13 -19.10 11.79
C ALA A 381 -1.40 -19.11 12.00
N ILE A 382 -2.11 -18.08 11.53
CA ILE A 382 -3.57 -18.03 11.64
C ILE A 382 -4.22 -19.15 10.80
N SER A 383 -3.64 -19.51 9.64
CA SER A 383 -4.16 -20.63 8.82
C SER A 383 -4.02 -21.99 9.50
N VAL A 384 -2.96 -22.21 10.29
CA VAL A 384 -2.82 -23.42 11.11
C VAL A 384 -3.93 -23.48 12.16
N LEU A 385 -4.21 -22.37 12.84
CA LEU A 385 -5.32 -22.28 13.80
C LEU A 385 -6.69 -22.50 13.15
N ALA A 386 -6.87 -22.07 11.90
CA ALA A 386 -8.13 -22.21 11.17
C ALA A 386 -8.51 -23.66 10.87
N LEU A 387 -7.55 -24.59 10.90
CA LEU A 387 -7.78 -26.02 10.69
C LEU A 387 -8.14 -26.75 12.00
N ASP A 388 -7.79 -26.16 13.15
CA ASP A 388 -8.08 -26.71 14.47
C ASP A 388 -9.59 -26.60 14.80
N PRO A 389 -10.25 -27.67 15.29
CA PRO A 389 -11.67 -27.65 15.60
C PRO A 389 -12.05 -26.92 16.90
N GLY A 390 -11.07 -26.47 17.70
CA GLY A 390 -11.34 -25.82 18.98
C GLY A 390 -12.01 -24.46 18.83
N TRP A 391 -13.02 -24.19 19.69
CA TRP A 391 -13.73 -22.91 19.71
C TRP A 391 -12.78 -21.72 19.94
N ALA A 392 -11.76 -21.91 20.78
CA ALA A 392 -10.74 -20.90 21.07
C ALA A 392 -9.90 -20.57 19.83
N SER A 393 -9.54 -21.59 19.04
CA SER A 393 -8.83 -21.43 17.77
C SER A 393 -9.68 -20.68 16.75
N THR A 394 -10.96 -21.06 16.58
CA THR A 394 -11.91 -20.34 15.71
C THR A 394 -12.03 -18.87 16.12
N ALA A 395 -12.23 -18.60 17.41
CA ALA A 395 -12.35 -17.23 17.93
C ALA A 395 -11.06 -16.44 17.73
N LEU A 396 -9.89 -17.06 17.92
CA LEU A 396 -8.60 -16.42 17.70
C LEU A 396 -8.35 -16.11 16.22
N VAL A 397 -8.76 -16.98 15.30
CA VAL A 397 -8.69 -16.70 13.86
C VAL A 397 -9.56 -15.51 13.50
N VAL A 398 -10.81 -15.47 13.97
CA VAL A 398 -11.72 -14.35 13.68
C VAL A 398 -11.18 -13.05 14.27
N ALA A 399 -10.81 -13.04 15.56
CA ALA A 399 -10.29 -11.84 16.22
C ALA A 399 -8.96 -11.38 15.60
N GLY A 400 -8.05 -12.30 15.29
CA GLY A 400 -6.77 -12.03 14.64
C GLY A 400 -6.95 -11.45 13.24
N SER A 401 -7.71 -12.11 12.37
CA SER A 401 -7.97 -11.62 11.01
C SER A 401 -8.70 -10.29 10.99
N VAL A 402 -9.71 -10.10 11.85
CA VAL A 402 -10.44 -8.82 11.95
C VAL A 402 -9.51 -7.71 12.46
N GLY A 403 -8.73 -7.97 13.51
CA GLY A 403 -7.75 -7.02 14.03
C GLY A 403 -6.73 -6.60 12.97
N VAL A 404 -6.22 -7.55 12.19
CA VAL A 404 -5.25 -7.29 11.12
C VAL A 404 -5.87 -6.52 9.94
N LEU A 405 -7.12 -6.80 9.57
CA LEU A 405 -7.85 -6.02 8.57
C LEU A 405 -8.05 -4.57 9.03
N LEU A 406 -8.33 -4.35 10.31
CA LEU A 406 -8.45 -3.02 10.89
C LEU A 406 -7.10 -2.30 10.92
N GLN A 407 -6.02 -3.00 11.27
CA GLN A 407 -4.64 -2.50 11.23
C GLN A 407 -4.24 -2.04 9.82
N ALA A 408 -4.72 -2.72 8.77
CA ALA A 408 -4.38 -2.39 7.39
C ALA A 408 -4.73 -0.94 6.99
N ARG A 409 -5.65 -0.27 7.71
CA ARG A 409 -6.01 1.14 7.44
C ARG A 409 -4.91 2.14 7.83
N GLU A 410 -3.98 1.74 8.70
CA GLU A 410 -2.86 2.58 9.14
C GLU A 410 -1.71 2.59 8.11
N LEU A 411 -1.75 1.67 7.14
CA LEU A 411 -0.73 1.52 6.10
C LEU A 411 -1.08 2.36 4.87
N HIS A 412 -0.20 3.31 4.55
CA HIS A 412 -0.35 4.20 3.41
C HIS A 412 0.12 3.55 2.09
N ALA A 413 1.20 2.76 2.13
CA ALA A 413 1.77 2.15 0.94
C ALA A 413 0.91 0.99 0.41
N ALA A 414 0.66 0.96 -0.89
CA ALA A 414 -0.31 0.05 -1.48
C ALA A 414 0.07 -1.42 -1.34
N VAL A 415 1.36 -1.72 -1.51
CA VAL A 415 1.91 -3.08 -1.36
C VAL A 415 1.85 -3.56 0.08
N GLN A 416 2.18 -2.71 1.04
CA GLN A 416 2.13 -3.03 2.48
C GLN A 416 0.70 -3.35 2.90
N ARG A 417 -0.23 -2.44 2.60
CA ARG A 417 -1.65 -2.61 2.90
C ARG A 417 -2.25 -3.83 2.20
N GLY A 418 -1.91 -4.05 0.93
CA GLY A 418 -2.35 -5.21 0.17
C GLY A 418 -1.88 -6.54 0.77
N ALA A 419 -0.60 -6.64 1.15
CA ALA A 419 -0.04 -7.84 1.78
C ALA A 419 -0.75 -8.17 3.11
N VAL A 420 -1.00 -7.16 3.94
CA VAL A 420 -1.70 -7.32 5.23
C VAL A 420 -3.16 -7.74 5.04
N ILE A 421 -3.87 -7.15 4.06
CA ILE A 421 -5.24 -7.57 3.73
C ILE A 421 -5.28 -9.03 3.30
N VAL A 422 -4.36 -9.46 2.42
CA VAL A 422 -4.28 -10.86 1.97
C VAL A 422 -3.98 -11.79 3.14
N ALA A 423 -3.03 -11.44 4.01
CA ALA A 423 -2.68 -12.23 5.18
C ALA A 423 -3.81 -12.41 6.18
N ALA A 424 -4.74 -11.46 6.26
CA ALA A 424 -5.93 -11.57 7.09
C ALA A 424 -7.09 -12.31 6.40
N ALA A 425 -7.24 -12.18 5.08
CA ALA A 425 -8.31 -12.78 4.32
C ALA A 425 -8.12 -14.29 4.11
N VAL A 426 -6.90 -14.74 3.80
CA VAL A 426 -6.61 -16.17 3.54
C VAL A 426 -7.00 -17.08 4.71
N PRO A 427 -6.66 -16.78 5.98
CA PRO A 427 -7.08 -17.63 7.10
C PRO A 427 -8.60 -17.67 7.31
N LEU A 428 -9.33 -16.58 7.02
CA LEU A 428 -10.80 -16.59 7.08
C LEU A 428 -11.40 -17.51 6.02
N VAL A 429 -10.79 -17.57 4.83
CA VAL A 429 -11.17 -18.52 3.77
C VAL A 429 -10.94 -19.95 4.23
N VAL A 430 -9.74 -20.24 4.77
CA VAL A 430 -9.40 -21.56 5.31
C VAL A 430 -10.38 -21.96 6.41
N LEU A 431 -10.70 -21.05 7.33
CA LEU A 431 -11.66 -21.26 8.41
C LEU A 431 -13.06 -21.59 7.86
N ALA A 432 -13.55 -20.77 6.92
CA ALA A 432 -14.87 -20.97 6.31
C ALA A 432 -15.00 -22.35 5.64
N LEU A 433 -13.99 -22.77 4.88
CA LEU A 433 -13.98 -24.06 4.20
C LEU A 433 -13.85 -25.23 5.20
N ALA A 434 -12.95 -25.11 6.18
CA ALA A 434 -12.76 -26.13 7.22
C ALA A 434 -14.03 -26.35 8.03
N HIS A 435 -14.69 -25.27 8.48
CA HIS A 435 -15.94 -25.37 9.22
C HIS A 435 -17.11 -25.85 8.36
N ALA A 436 -17.27 -25.32 7.14
CA ALA A 436 -18.35 -25.74 6.24
C ALA A 436 -18.34 -27.26 5.99
N SER A 437 -17.15 -27.85 5.81
CA SER A 437 -17.02 -29.30 5.57
C SER A 437 -17.51 -30.19 6.72
N ARG A 438 -17.65 -29.63 7.94
CA ARG A 438 -18.08 -30.33 9.15
C ARG A 438 -19.56 -30.11 9.49
N LEU A 439 -20.18 -29.14 8.85
CA LEU A 439 -21.57 -28.76 9.09
C LEU A 439 -22.52 -29.58 8.23
N ASP A 440 -23.79 -29.64 8.64
CA ASP A 440 -24.82 -30.27 7.83
C ASP A 440 -25.11 -29.43 6.56
N THR A 441 -25.84 -30.05 5.63
CA THR A 441 -26.19 -29.43 4.35
C THR A 441 -26.93 -28.11 4.50
N VAL A 442 -27.79 -27.97 5.53
CA VAL A 442 -28.56 -26.76 5.75
C VAL A 442 -27.65 -25.60 6.11
N TRP A 443 -26.73 -25.79 7.06
CA TRP A 443 -25.78 -24.76 7.46
C TRP A 443 -24.80 -24.39 6.34
N GLN A 444 -24.38 -25.36 5.51
CA GLN A 444 -23.56 -25.08 4.33
C GLN A 444 -24.27 -24.17 3.33
N ILE A 445 -25.58 -24.40 3.07
CA ILE A 445 -26.39 -23.53 2.21
C ILE A 445 -26.53 -22.14 2.82
N VAL A 446 -26.77 -22.04 4.13
CA VAL A 446 -26.87 -20.75 4.83
C VAL A 446 -25.55 -19.97 4.74
N ILE A 447 -24.40 -20.63 4.92
CA ILE A 447 -23.08 -20.02 4.79
C ILE A 447 -22.83 -19.54 3.36
N ALA A 448 -23.14 -20.36 2.35
CA ALA A 448 -23.02 -19.95 0.95
C ALA A 448 -23.89 -18.72 0.65
N ALA A 449 -25.15 -18.71 1.07
CA ALA A 449 -26.04 -17.56 0.92
C ALA A 449 -25.51 -16.30 1.64
N ALA A 450 -24.99 -16.45 2.86
CA ALA A 450 -24.39 -15.35 3.60
C ALA A 450 -23.15 -14.79 2.88
N LEU A 451 -22.31 -15.63 2.28
CA LEU A 451 -21.15 -15.21 1.51
C LEU A 451 -21.53 -14.46 0.22
N VAL A 452 -22.64 -14.81 -0.42
CA VAL A 452 -23.19 -14.02 -1.54
C VAL A 452 -23.61 -12.62 -1.09
N ILE A 453 -24.24 -12.52 0.10
CA ILE A 453 -24.59 -11.21 0.68
C ILE A 453 -23.33 -10.40 0.97
N VAL A 454 -22.27 -11.03 1.49
CA VAL A 454 -20.96 -10.37 1.69
C VAL A 454 -20.38 -9.89 0.36
N ALA A 455 -20.43 -10.71 -0.69
CA ALA A 455 -19.97 -10.33 -2.04
C ALA A 455 -20.75 -9.14 -2.60
N ALA A 456 -22.08 -9.14 -2.44
CA ALA A 456 -22.92 -8.03 -2.86
C ALA A 456 -22.58 -6.73 -2.12
N ASN A 457 -22.38 -6.79 -0.80
CA ASN A 457 -21.94 -5.63 -0.01
C ASN A 457 -20.54 -5.15 -0.43
N ALA A 458 -19.62 -6.05 -0.76
CA ALA A 458 -18.30 -5.71 -1.27
C ALA A 458 -18.38 -5.04 -2.66
N CYS A 459 -19.27 -5.47 -3.55
CA CYS A 459 -19.55 -4.80 -4.81
C CYS A 459 -20.11 -3.38 -4.59
N VAL A 460 -21.05 -3.22 -3.65
CA VAL A 460 -21.58 -1.89 -3.26
C VAL A 460 -20.46 -1.01 -2.69
N ALA A 461 -19.62 -1.56 -1.82
CA ALA A 461 -18.46 -0.87 -1.28
C ALA A 461 -17.47 -0.43 -2.38
N ALA A 462 -17.26 -1.25 -3.41
CA ALA A 462 -16.44 -0.90 -4.57
C ALA A 462 -16.97 0.30 -5.36
N LEU A 463 -18.29 0.55 -5.32
CA LEU A 463 -18.95 1.69 -5.96
C LEU A 463 -18.96 2.94 -5.07
N LEU A 464 -19.13 2.77 -3.76
CA LEU A 464 -19.35 3.88 -2.82
C LEU A 464 -18.05 4.41 -2.20
N LEU A 465 -17.15 3.52 -1.74
CA LEU A 465 -15.95 3.91 -1.01
C LEU A 465 -14.97 4.79 -1.81
N PRO A 466 -14.75 4.59 -3.12
CA PRO A 466 -13.84 5.45 -3.88
C PRO A 466 -14.33 6.90 -4.00
N ARG A 467 -15.63 7.16 -3.79
CA ARG A 467 -16.29 8.44 -4.07
C ARG A 467 -16.59 9.25 -2.82
N GLY A 468 -16.60 8.63 -1.64
CA GLY A 468 -17.08 9.24 -0.40
C GLY A 468 -16.08 9.14 0.74
N ARG A 469 -16.06 10.16 1.60
CA ARG A 469 -15.45 10.04 2.92
C ARG A 469 -16.42 9.29 3.84
N LEU A 470 -15.94 8.25 4.50
CA LEU A 470 -16.75 7.54 5.50
C LEU A 470 -17.11 8.49 6.65
N ALA A 471 -18.33 8.34 7.19
CA ALA A 471 -18.74 9.13 8.34
C ALA A 471 -17.81 8.85 9.54
N PRO A 472 -17.48 9.86 10.38
CA PRO A 472 -16.55 9.69 11.50
C PRO A 472 -16.94 8.58 12.49
N THR A 473 -18.24 8.28 12.60
CA THR A 473 -18.77 7.21 13.45
C THR A 473 -18.25 5.82 13.06
N TRP A 474 -18.08 5.55 11.76
CA TRP A 474 -17.53 4.29 11.27
C TRP A 474 -16.04 4.14 11.59
N GLY A 475 -15.29 5.25 11.53
CA GLY A 475 -13.88 5.27 11.97
C GLY A 475 -13.78 4.87 13.45
N ARG A 476 -14.61 5.49 14.29
CA ARG A 476 -14.64 5.21 15.73
C ARG A 476 -15.10 3.79 16.07
N ALA A 477 -16.09 3.27 15.34
CA ALA A 477 -16.51 1.87 15.51
C ALA A 477 -15.37 0.90 15.16
N GLY A 478 -14.61 1.19 14.10
CA GLY A 478 -13.40 0.45 13.74
C GLY A 478 -12.33 0.52 14.83
N ASP A 479 -12.12 1.68 15.45
CA ASP A 479 -11.18 1.84 16.57
C ASP A 479 -11.59 0.97 17.75
N VAL A 480 -12.86 1.02 18.16
CA VAL A 480 -13.39 0.21 19.27
C VAL A 480 -13.24 -1.27 18.97
N LEU A 481 -13.60 -1.71 17.75
CA LEU A 481 -13.45 -3.10 17.36
C LEU A 481 -11.98 -3.54 17.36
N HIS A 482 -11.07 -2.67 16.95
CA HIS A 482 -9.63 -2.95 17.00
C HIS A 482 -9.15 -3.14 18.44
N TRP A 483 -9.59 -2.29 19.38
CA TRP A 483 -9.30 -2.45 20.81
C TRP A 483 -9.88 -3.76 21.37
N VAL A 484 -11.10 -4.12 21.02
CA VAL A 484 -11.73 -5.38 21.44
C VAL A 484 -10.92 -6.57 20.95
N CYS A 485 -10.51 -6.59 19.67
CA CYS A 485 -9.63 -7.62 19.13
C CYS A 485 -8.29 -7.67 19.88
N ALA A 486 -7.64 -6.52 20.09
CA ALA A 486 -6.35 -6.43 20.76
C ALA A 486 -6.40 -6.97 22.21
N ILE A 487 -7.49 -6.74 22.94
CA ILE A 487 -7.69 -7.24 24.30
C ILE A 487 -8.06 -8.74 24.29
N ALA A 488 -8.88 -9.18 23.32
CA ALA A 488 -9.33 -10.56 23.24
C ALA A 488 -8.21 -11.53 22.84
N ILE A 489 -7.29 -11.12 21.96
CA ILE A 489 -6.25 -11.99 21.40
C ILE A 489 -5.37 -12.65 22.47
N PRO A 490 -4.77 -11.93 23.45
CA PRO A 490 -4.01 -12.55 24.52
C PRO A 490 -4.83 -13.57 25.31
N ALA A 491 -6.09 -13.24 25.64
CA ALA A 491 -6.97 -14.13 26.38
C ALA A 491 -7.29 -15.41 25.57
N LEU A 492 -7.54 -15.28 24.27
CA LEU A 492 -7.81 -16.41 23.38
C LEU A 492 -6.57 -17.27 23.14
N VAL A 493 -5.37 -16.68 23.10
CA VAL A 493 -4.10 -17.44 23.02
C VAL A 493 -3.92 -18.31 24.26
N LEU A 494 -4.20 -17.79 25.46
CA LEU A 494 -4.16 -18.58 26.69
C LEU A 494 -5.19 -19.72 26.69
N ALA A 495 -6.37 -19.51 26.08
CA ALA A 495 -7.36 -20.56 25.89
C ALA A 495 -6.87 -21.66 24.94
N VAL A 496 -6.27 -21.29 23.79
CA VAL A 496 -5.73 -22.27 22.82
C VAL A 496 -4.58 -23.08 23.44
N VAL A 497 -3.75 -22.46 24.26
CA VAL A 497 -2.66 -23.13 24.99
C VAL A 497 -3.20 -24.12 26.05
N GLY A 498 -4.46 -23.99 26.47
CA GLY A 498 -5.10 -24.84 27.47
C GLY A 498 -4.83 -24.38 28.91
N LEU A 499 -4.41 -23.12 29.12
CA LEU A 499 -4.11 -22.62 30.47
C LEU A 499 -5.37 -22.58 31.36
N TYR A 500 -6.52 -22.18 30.81
CA TYR A 500 -7.76 -22.11 31.59
C TYR A 500 -8.24 -23.49 32.02
N ASP A 501 -8.16 -24.49 31.12
CA ASP A 501 -8.52 -25.87 31.44
C ASP A 501 -7.59 -26.44 32.50
N TRP A 502 -6.27 -26.18 32.39
CA TRP A 502 -5.30 -26.58 33.41
C TRP A 502 -5.55 -25.96 34.79
N ILE A 503 -5.92 -24.68 34.85
CA ILE A 503 -6.29 -24.01 36.10
C ILE A 503 -7.60 -24.59 36.65
N ALA A 504 -8.58 -24.87 35.78
CA ALA A 504 -9.85 -25.46 36.19
C ALA A 504 -9.69 -26.87 36.76
N ASP A 505 -8.76 -27.67 36.23
CA ASP A 505 -8.45 -29.00 36.74
C ASP A 505 -7.69 -28.99 38.09
N LEU A 506 -7.10 -27.84 38.46
CA LEU A 506 -6.35 -27.64 39.71
C LEU A 506 -7.23 -27.23 40.90
N VAL A 507 -8.43 -26.72 40.64
CA VAL A 507 -9.40 -26.23 41.63
C VAL A 507 -10.49 -27.28 41.86
#